data_AF-A0A354GMY7-F1
#
_entry.id   AF-A0A354GMY7-F1
#
_cell.length_a   1.000
_cell.length_b   1.000
_cell.length_c   1.000
_cell.angle_alpha   90.00
_cell.angle_beta   90.00
_cell.angle_gamma   90.00
#
_symmetry.space_group_name_H-M   'P 1'
#
loop_
_entity.id
_entity.type
_entity.pdbx_description
1 polymer ?
#
loop_
_entity_poly.entity_id
_entity_poly.type
_entity_poly.pdbx_seq_one_letter_code
_entity_poly.pdbx_strand_id
1 'polypeptide(L)' 'MTQIIVDAAMRTKLHDLRQPLELCDESGRVLARIVPTTNPSGCLPKEPPPLSQEEMQRRKQEEDFSTEEVLAFLEKL' A
#
# COMPACT_ATOMS: atom_id res chain seq x y z
N MET A 1 9.85 13.94 -8.55
CA MET A 1 9.02 13.77 -7.33
C MET A 1 8.79 15.14 -6.72
N THR A 2 7.55 15.44 -6.33
CA THR A 2 7.22 16.72 -5.68
C THR A 2 7.44 16.58 -4.17
N GLN A 3 8.26 17.45 -3.59
CA GLN A 3 8.50 17.49 -2.14
C GLN A 3 7.65 18.61 -1.53
N ILE A 4 6.94 18.31 -0.45
CA ILE A 4 6.19 19.30 0.33
C ILE A 4 6.91 19.46 1.67
N ILE A 5 7.35 20.68 1.97
CA ILE A 5 7.98 21.02 3.25
C ILE A 5 6.87 21.47 4.20
N VAL A 6 6.76 20.79 5.34
CA VAL A 6 5.78 21.13 6.38
C VAL A 6 6.27 22.35 7.16
N ASP A 7 5.55 23.46 7.06
CA ASP A 7 5.81 24.66 7.83
C ASP A 7 5.24 24.57 9.26
N ALA A 8 5.46 25.61 10.07
CA ALA A 8 4.99 25.61 11.46
C ALA A 8 3.46 25.53 11.57
N ALA A 9 2.73 26.24 10.69
CA ALA A 9 1.27 26.27 10.72
C ALA A 9 0.67 24.91 10.34
N MET A 10 1.21 24.25 9.32
CA MET A 10 0.81 22.92 8.88
C MET A 10 1.20 21.88 9.93
N ARG A 11 2.36 22.03 10.59
CA ARG A 11 2.76 21.15 11.70
C ARG A 11 1.77 21.17 12.85
N THR A 12 1.23 22.34 13.20
CA THR A 12 0.20 22.45 14.24
C THR A 12 -1.09 21.73 13.85
N LYS A 13 -1.51 21.82 12.58
CA LYS A 13 -2.72 21.14 12.07
C LYS A 13 -2.57 19.62 11.99
N LEU A 14 -1.36 19.14 11.70
CA LEU A 14 -1.07 17.71 11.59
C LEU A 14 -0.92 17.02 12.95
N HIS A 15 -0.92 17.79 14.05
CA HIS A 15 -0.81 17.30 15.43
C HIS A 15 0.35 16.30 15.61
N ASP A 16 0.05 15.00 15.70
CA ASP A 16 1.03 13.93 15.91
C ASP A 16 1.30 13.14 14.62
N LEU A 17 2.40 13.47 13.94
CA LEU A 17 2.93 12.72 12.80
C LEU A 17 3.61 11.40 13.18
N ARG A 18 3.38 10.86 14.38
CA ARG A 18 3.80 9.50 14.76
C ARG A 18 2.73 8.45 14.49
N GLN A 19 1.50 8.87 14.19
CA GLN A 19 0.40 7.98 13.84
C GLN A 19 -0.10 8.25 12.42
N PRO A 20 -0.70 7.25 11.75
CA PRO A 20 -1.38 7.48 10.48
C PRO A 20 -2.46 8.54 10.61
N LEU A 21 -2.56 9.42 9.61
CA LEU A 21 -3.57 10.46 9.57
C LEU A 21 -4.20 10.61 8.18
N GLU A 22 -5.42 11.11 8.15
CA GLU A 22 -6.17 11.40 6.93
C GLU A 22 -6.20 12.90 6.67
N LEU A 23 -5.91 13.28 5.43
CA LEU A 23 -6.17 14.62 4.92
C LEU A 23 -7.54 14.61 4.26
N CYS A 24 -8.48 15.32 4.84
CA CYS A 24 -9.83 15.47 4.30
C CYS A 24 -10.04 16.87 3.71
N ASP A 25 -10.93 16.97 2.73
CA ASP A 25 -11.48 18.26 2.32
C ASP A 25 -12.55 18.76 3.32
N GLU A 26 -13.11 19.94 3.05
CA GLU A 26 -14.12 20.57 3.91
C GLU A 26 -15.43 19.76 4.01
N SER A 27 -15.69 18.87 3.03
CA SER A 27 -16.83 17.96 3.06
C SER A 27 -16.58 16.69 3.89
N GLY A 28 -15.35 16.52 4.40
CA GLY A 28 -14.91 15.33 5.12
C GLY A 28 -14.45 14.19 4.20
N ARG A 29 -14.32 14.42 2.89
CA ARG A 29 -13.83 13.41 1.95
C ARG A 29 -12.32 13.28 2.07
N VAL A 30 -11.84 12.05 2.23
CA VAL A 30 -10.41 11.74 2.29
C VAL A 30 -9.75 12.00 0.93
N LEU A 31 -8.78 12.92 0.92
CA LEU A 31 -7.92 13.22 -0.22
C LEU A 31 -6.61 12.42 -0.18
N ALA A 32 -6.08 12.19 1.02
CA ALA A 32 -4.85 11.42 1.20
C ALA A 32 -4.75 10.78 2.59
N ARG A 33 -3.94 9.72 2.68
CA ARG A 33 -3.51 9.10 3.93
C ARG A 33 -2.01 9.26 4.07
N ILE A 34 -1.56 9.86 5.16
CA ILE A 34 -0.15 10.01 5.49
C ILE A 34 0.18 8.95 6.53
N VAL A 35 1.13 8.07 6.19
CA VAL A 35 1.66 7.08 7.12
C VAL A 35 3.08 7.51 7.50
N PRO A 36 3.34 7.74 8.80
CA PRO A 36 4.66 8.10 9.28
C PRO A 36 5.70 7.06 8.90
N THR A 37 6.83 7.51 8.38
CA THR A 37 7.99 6.65 8.19
C THR A 37 8.67 6.46 9.56
N THR A 38 8.41 5.36 10.24
CA THR A 38 8.96 5.07 11.58
C THR A 38 10.45 4.71 11.56
N ASN A 39 11.03 4.47 10.39
CA ASN A 39 12.48 4.37 10.18
C ASN A 39 12.73 4.45 8.66
N PRO A 40 13.67 5.25 8.14
CA PRO A 40 14.01 5.21 6.71
C PRO A 40 14.55 3.84 6.25
N SER A 41 14.95 2.96 7.17
CA SER A 41 15.26 1.53 6.94
C SER A 41 14.05 0.59 7.08
N GLY A 42 12.88 1.11 7.46
CA GLY A 42 11.71 0.36 7.93
C GLY A 42 10.55 0.25 6.94
N CYS A 43 10.65 0.85 5.74
CA CYS A 43 9.99 0.26 4.58
C CYS A 43 10.79 -0.98 4.17
N LEU A 44 10.85 -1.97 5.06
CA LEU A 44 11.18 -3.31 4.62
C LEU A 44 10.16 -3.61 3.52
N PRO A 45 10.58 -4.11 2.34
CA PRO A 45 9.62 -4.74 1.44
C PRO A 45 8.82 -5.67 2.34
N LYS A 46 7.47 -5.56 2.35
CA LYS A 46 6.62 -6.50 3.09
C LYS A 46 7.19 -7.86 2.75
N GLU A 47 7.88 -8.51 3.69
CA GLU A 47 8.44 -9.81 3.42
C GLU A 47 7.22 -10.63 3.01
N PRO A 48 7.21 -11.17 1.78
CA PRO A 48 6.11 -12.02 1.39
C PRO A 48 6.00 -13.08 2.48
N PRO A 49 4.77 -13.42 2.91
CA PRO A 49 4.59 -14.41 3.96
C PRO A 49 5.43 -15.64 3.58
N PRO A 50 6.18 -16.24 4.54
CA PRO A 50 7.04 -17.36 4.22
C PRO A 50 6.19 -18.47 3.62
N LEU A 51 6.33 -18.69 2.30
CA LEU A 51 5.68 -19.80 1.62
C LEU A 51 6.37 -21.07 2.08
N SER A 52 5.59 -22.07 2.50
CA SER A 52 6.16 -23.39 2.79
C SER A 52 6.77 -24.00 1.52
N GLN A 53 7.66 -24.98 1.67
CA GLN A 53 8.24 -25.65 0.50
C GLN A 53 7.16 -26.35 -0.33
N GLU A 54 6.13 -26.87 0.33
CA GLU A 54 4.98 -27.50 -0.30
C GLU A 54 4.22 -26.50 -1.19
N GLU A 55 3.98 -25.28 -0.68
CA GLU A 55 3.31 -24.22 -1.44
C GLU A 55 4.13 -23.76 -2.66
N MET A 56 5.45 -23.68 -2.51
CA MET A 56 6.32 -23.37 -3.65
C MET A 56 6.31 -24.47 -4.71
N GLN A 57 6.24 -25.74 -4.32
CA GLN A 57 6.15 -26.85 -5.28
C GLN A 57 4.80 -26.91 -5.97
N ARG A 58 3.72 -26.65 -5.23
CA ARG A 58 2.36 -26.58 -5.78
C ARG A 58 2.29 -25.54 -6.91
N ARG A 59 2.77 -24.31 -6.65
CA ARG A 59 2.76 -23.23 -7.66
C ARG A 59 3.60 -23.51 -8.90
N LYS A 60 4.66 -24.30 -8.78
CA LYS A 60 5.47 -24.72 -9.95
C LYS A 60 4.75 -25.71 -10.86
N GLN A 61 3.74 -26.40 -10.33
CA GLN A 61 2.96 -27.40 -11.06
C GLN A 61 1.61 -26.84 -11.54
N GLU A 62 1.21 -25.67 -11.04
CA GLU A 62 0.02 -24.96 -11.50
C GLU A 62 0.25 -24.36 -12.89
N GLU A 63 -0.81 -24.32 -13.68
CA GLU A 63 -0.78 -23.73 -15.02
C GLU A 63 -0.78 -22.21 -14.91
N ASP A 64 0.12 -21.54 -15.63
CA ASP A 64 0.13 -20.09 -15.73
C ASP A 64 -0.96 -19.64 -16.71
N PHE A 65 -1.69 -18.58 -16.34
CA PHE A 65 -2.68 -17.95 -17.21
C PHE A 65 -2.17 -16.60 -17.69
N SER A 66 -2.40 -16.30 -18.96
CA SER A 66 -2.24 -14.95 -19.49
C SER A 66 -3.29 -14.02 -18.90
N THR A 67 -2.97 -12.73 -18.88
CA THR A 67 -3.93 -11.69 -18.47
C THR A 67 -5.22 -11.76 -19.28
N GLU A 68 -5.14 -12.06 -20.58
CA GLU A 68 -6.31 -12.17 -21.47
C GLU A 68 -7.23 -13.33 -21.08
N GLU A 69 -6.67 -14.50 -20.77
CA GLU A 69 -7.43 -15.67 -20.31
C GLU A 69 -8.13 -15.43 -18.98
N VAL A 70 -7.42 -14.77 -18.04
CA VAL A 70 -8.00 -14.41 -16.74
C VAL A 70 -9.17 -13.42 -16.93
N LEU A 71 -8.99 -12.39 -17.74
CA LEU A 71 -10.05 -11.41 -18.02
C LEU A 71 -11.27 -12.07 -18.68
N ALA A 72 -11.05 -12.92 -19.69
CA ALA A 72 -12.12 -13.63 -20.39
C ALA A 72 -12.90 -14.62 -19.48
N PHE A 73 -12.26 -15.18 -18.47
CA PHE A 73 -12.93 -16.00 -17.45
C PHE A 73 -13.76 -15.13 -16.50
N LEU A 74 -13.19 -14.01 -16.02
CA LEU A 74 -13.86 -13.12 -15.07
C LEU A 74 -15.10 -12.44 -15.66
N GLU A 75 -15.12 -12.15 -16.96
CA GLU A 75 -16.29 -11.58 -17.64
C GLU A 75 -17.49 -12.54 -17.73
N LYS A 76 -17.29 -13.84 -17.47
CA LYS A 76 -18.34 -14.87 -17.51
C LYS A 76 -18.93 -15.19 -16.14
N LEU A 77 -18.38 -14.62 -15.06
CA LEU A 77 -18.89 -14.75 -13.69
C LEU A 77 -19.99 -13.73 -13.39
#